data_AF-A0A1F6QVV5-F1
#
_entry.id   AF-A0A1F6QVV5-F1
#
_cell.length_a   1.000
_cell.length_b   1.000
_cell.length_c   1.000
_cell.angle_alpha   90.00
_cell.angle_beta   90.00
_cell.angle_gamma   90.00
#
_symmetry.space_group_name_H-M   'P 1'
#
loop_
_entity.id
_entity.type
_entity.pdbx_description
1 polymer ?
#
loop_
_entity_poly.entity_id
_entity_poly.type
_entity_poly.pdbx_seq_one_letter_code
_entity_poly.pdbx_strand_id
1 'polypeptide(L)'
;MPKKDMAWVKLSGWLFILGIIVAIVVGLFPSIIDSTTVTGVLAVLGFIIGLLGIAGMGTLEKCDVDVFLLAVIALMAAGGAGRAFENVLYIGPYLMNIVIYIGVLVVPAAVLIALKAIWKSAQTKF
;
A
#
# COMPACT_ATOMS: atom_id res chain seq x y z
N MET A 1 23.52 -2.48 -16.70
CA MET A 1 22.76 -1.76 -15.66
C MET A 1 23.58 -1.69 -14.38
N PRO A 2 23.72 -0.51 -13.74
CA PRO A 2 24.53 -0.34 -12.53
C PRO A 2 23.94 -1.09 -11.32
N LYS A 3 24.79 -1.71 -10.49
CA LYS A 3 24.38 -2.52 -9.32
C LYS A 3 23.57 -1.75 -8.26
N LYS A 4 23.69 -0.42 -8.20
CA LYS A 4 23.05 0.44 -7.21
C LYS A 4 21.52 0.44 -7.37
N ASP A 5 21.03 0.41 -8.60
CA ASP A 5 19.59 0.50 -8.91
C ASP A 5 18.85 -0.78 -8.46
N MET A 6 19.53 -1.93 -8.49
CA MET A 6 18.99 -3.18 -7.95
C MET A 6 18.80 -3.16 -6.43
N ALA A 7 19.62 -2.44 -5.67
CA ALA A 7 19.53 -2.40 -4.22
C ALA A 7 18.29 -1.64 -3.74
N TRP A 8 17.98 -0.49 -4.36
CA TRP A 8 16.81 0.32 -4.03
C TRP A 8 15.49 -0.37 -4.39
N VAL A 9 15.46 -1.05 -5.54
CA VAL A 9 14.33 -1.89 -5.93
C VAL A 9 14.11 -2.99 -4.89
N LYS A 10 15.15 -3.72 -4.50
CA LYS A 10 15.05 -4.76 -3.46
C LYS A 10 14.58 -4.18 -2.12
N LEU A 11 15.12 -3.04 -1.71
CA LEU A 11 14.76 -2.38 -0.45
C LEU A 11 13.27 -2.01 -0.39
N SER A 12 12.75 -1.35 -1.43
CA SER A 12 11.34 -0.97 -1.50
C SER A 12 10.40 -2.19 -1.51
N GLY A 13 10.80 -3.29 -2.17
CA GLY A 13 10.02 -4.52 -2.19
C GLY A 13 9.98 -5.20 -0.82
N TRP A 14 11.12 -5.24 -0.12
CA TRP A 14 11.18 -5.72 1.25
C TRP A 14 10.38 -4.86 2.21
N LEU A 15 10.42 -3.53 2.09
CA LEU A 15 9.61 -2.61 2.89
C LEU A 15 8.11 -2.83 2.66
N PHE A 16 7.70 -3.05 1.41
CA PHE A 16 6.31 -3.31 1.06
C PHE A 16 5.81 -4.64 1.66
N ILE A 17 6.58 -5.71 1.49
CA ILE A 17 6.24 -7.03 2.05
C ILE A 17 6.22 -6.98 3.59
N LEU A 18 7.21 -6.34 4.21
CA LEU A 18 7.24 -6.15 5.67
C LEU A 18 6.02 -5.36 6.15
N GLY A 19 5.66 -4.28 5.46
CA GLY A 19 4.47 -3.50 5.79
C GLY A 19 3.19 -4.33 5.71
N ILE A 20 3.05 -5.19 4.69
CA ILE A 20 1.91 -6.11 4.56
C ILE A 20 1.86 -7.11 5.71
N ILE A 21 3.00 -7.70 6.07
CA ILE A 21 3.08 -8.66 7.19
C ILE A 21 2.65 -7.98 8.48
N VAL A 22 3.15 -6.77 8.75
CA VAL A 22 2.75 -5.98 9.93
C VAL A 22 1.26 -5.66 9.91
N ALA A 23 0.71 -5.25 8.76
CA ALA A 23 -0.72 -4.97 8.62
C ALA A 23 -1.59 -6.21 8.89
N ILE A 24 -1.17 -7.39 8.43
CA ILE A 24 -1.88 -8.65 8.70
C ILE A 24 -1.83 -9.01 10.19
N VAL A 25 -0.64 -8.97 10.79
CA VAL A 25 -0.45 -9.34 12.20
C VAL A 25 -1.25 -8.41 13.13
N VAL A 26 -1.19 -7.09 12.89
CA VAL A 26 -1.96 -6.13 13.70
C VAL A 26 -3.46 -6.26 13.42
N GLY A 27 -3.87 -6.51 12.18
CA GLY A 27 -5.27 -6.74 11.84
C GLY A 27 -5.89 -7.97 12.54
N LEU A 28 -5.09 -9.03 12.73
CA LEU A 28 -5.49 -10.23 13.47
C LEU A 28 -5.50 -10.00 14.99
N PHE A 29 -4.58 -9.18 15.50
CA PHE A 29 -4.40 -8.97 16.93
C PHE A 29 -4.41 -7.47 17.29
N PRO A 30 -5.59 -6.82 17.20
CA PRO A 30 -5.71 -5.37 17.42
C PRO A 30 -5.37 -4.92 18.86
N SER A 31 -5.29 -5.85 19.81
CA SER A 31 -4.98 -5.56 21.22
C SER A 31 -3.49 -5.54 21.55
N ILE A 32 -2.59 -5.91 20.61
CA ILE A 32 -1.14 -5.98 20.89
C ILE A 32 -0.50 -4.59 20.86
N ILE A 33 -0.96 -3.70 19.97
CA ILE A 33 -0.38 -2.38 19.75
C ILE A 33 -1.52 -1.38 19.58
N ASP A 34 -1.35 -0.18 20.12
CA ASP A 34 -2.28 0.94 19.92
C ASP A 34 -2.51 1.20 18.41
N SER A 35 -3.80 1.27 18.04
CA SER A 35 -4.24 1.39 16.64
C SER A 35 -3.73 2.69 15.99
N THR A 36 -3.61 3.77 16.76
CA THR A 36 -3.15 5.07 16.27
C THR A 36 -1.68 4.99 15.88
N THR A 37 -0.88 4.39 16.75
CA THR A 37 0.56 4.17 16.54
C THR A 37 0.82 3.32 15.31
N VAL A 38 0.13 2.18 15.16
CA VAL A 38 0.30 1.31 13.97
C VAL A 38 -0.12 2.01 12.69
N THR A 39 -1.26 2.69 12.71
CA THR A 39 -1.77 3.42 11.54
C THR A 39 -0.77 4.48 11.09
N GLY A 40 -0.19 5.23 12.03
CA GLY A 40 0.86 6.21 11.73
C GLY A 40 2.10 5.58 11.09
N VAL A 41 2.60 4.48 11.65
CA VAL A 41 3.77 3.78 11.13
C VAL A 41 3.52 3.24 9.71
N LEU A 42 2.38 2.56 9.49
CA LEU A 42 2.02 2.02 8.19
C LEU A 42 1.83 3.14 7.15
N ALA A 43 1.20 4.24 7.52
CA ALA A 43 1.02 5.39 6.63
C ALA A 43 2.35 6.01 6.23
N VAL A 44 3.29 6.18 7.18
CA VAL A 44 4.64 6.70 6.90
C VAL A 44 5.42 5.74 6.01
N LEU A 45 5.38 4.44 6.30
CA LEU A 45 6.01 3.43 5.45
C LEU A 45 5.44 3.45 4.03
N GLY A 46 4.11 3.52 3.90
CA GLY A 46 3.40 3.67 2.64
C GLY A 46 3.85 4.89 1.86
N PHE A 47 3.96 6.03 2.53
CA PHE A 47 4.43 7.27 1.94
C PHE A 47 5.87 7.16 1.43
N ILE A 48 6.78 6.58 2.21
CA ILE A 48 8.17 6.33 1.79
C ILE A 48 8.23 5.41 0.57
N ILE A 49 7.44 4.34 0.55
CA ILE A 49 7.35 3.42 -0.59
C ILE A 49 6.85 4.14 -1.84
N GLY A 50 5.84 5.01 -1.69
CA GLY A 50 5.33 5.86 -2.76
C GLY A 50 6.37 6.83 -3.32
N LEU A 51 7.13 7.49 -2.44
CA LEU A 51 8.23 8.37 -2.84
C LEU A 51 9.29 7.61 -3.64
N LEU A 52 9.69 6.42 -3.19
CA LEU A 52 10.63 5.55 -3.91
C LEU A 52 10.07 5.12 -5.27
N GLY A 53 8.75 4.89 -5.36
CA GLY A 53 8.06 4.60 -6.62
C GLY A 53 8.05 5.79 -7.59
N ILE A 54 7.79 7.01 -7.10
CA ILE A 54 7.89 8.23 -7.92
C ILE A 54 9.33 8.44 -8.40
N ALA A 55 10.32 8.19 -7.55
CA ALA A 55 11.72 8.43 -7.85
C ALA A 55 12.34 7.46 -8.88
N GLY A 56 11.58 6.45 -9.35
CA GLY A 56 12.13 5.43 -10.25
C GLY A 56 13.20 4.56 -9.57
N MET A 57 13.04 4.35 -8.26
CA MET A 57 14.01 3.61 -7.44
C MET A 57 13.31 2.48 -6.67
N GLY A 58 12.18 1.97 -7.21
CA GLY A 58 11.28 1.10 -6.46
C GLY A 58 10.74 -0.10 -7.23
N THR A 59 10.25 -1.08 -6.49
CA THR A 59 9.55 -2.27 -7.04
C THR A 59 8.31 -1.87 -7.83
N LEU A 60 7.70 -0.73 -7.47
CA LEU A 60 6.52 -0.18 -8.13
C LEU A 60 6.80 0.37 -9.54
N GLU A 61 8.05 0.63 -9.91
CA GLU A 61 8.39 0.98 -11.30
C GLU A 61 8.49 -0.25 -12.21
N LYS A 62 8.81 -1.42 -11.65
CA LYS A 62 8.82 -2.68 -12.40
C LYS A 62 7.42 -3.26 -12.59
N CYS A 63 6.48 -2.88 -11.72
CA CYS A 63 5.07 -3.12 -11.95
C CYS A 63 4.54 -2.09 -12.93
N ASP A 64 3.60 -2.53 -13.77
CA ASP A 64 2.78 -1.59 -14.52
C ASP A 64 2.02 -0.69 -13.53
N VAL A 65 2.23 0.62 -13.64
CA VAL A 65 1.65 1.62 -12.74
C VAL A 65 0.13 1.48 -12.71
N ASP A 66 -0.46 1.16 -13.87
CA ASP A 66 -1.90 0.99 -14.02
C ASP A 66 -2.41 -0.23 -13.25
N VAL A 67 -1.65 -1.33 -13.25
CA VAL A 67 -1.98 -2.55 -12.49
C VAL A 67 -1.91 -2.30 -10.99
N PHE A 68 -0.90 -1.55 -10.51
CA PHE A 68 -0.79 -1.21 -9.09
C PHE A 68 -1.96 -0.32 -8.65
N LEU A 69 -2.29 0.73 -9.39
CA LEU A 69 -3.40 1.62 -9.08
C LEU A 69 -4.74 0.86 -9.10
N LEU A 70 -4.94 -0.03 -10.08
CA LEU A 70 -6.12 -0.88 -10.14
C LEU A 70 -6.23 -1.82 -8.93
N ALA A 71 -5.12 -2.43 -8.51
CA ALA A 71 -5.09 -3.29 -7.32
C ALA A 71 -5.42 -2.51 -6.05
N VAL A 72 -4.93 -1.27 -5.92
CA VAL A 72 -5.26 -0.41 -4.78
C VAL A 72 -6.74 -0.02 -4.81
N ILE A 73 -7.30 0.32 -5.96
CA ILE A 73 -8.74 0.60 -6.09
C ILE A 73 -9.57 -0.63 -5.70
N ALA A 74 -9.19 -1.82 -6.17
CA ALA A 74 -9.88 -3.07 -5.82
C ALA A 74 -9.80 -3.35 -4.32
N LEU A 75 -8.64 -3.11 -3.68
CA LEU A 75 -8.48 -3.25 -2.24
C LEU A 75 -9.35 -2.24 -1.47
N MET A 76 -9.37 -0.97 -1.90
CA MET A 76 -10.20 0.06 -1.27
C MET A 76 -11.69 -0.24 -1.41
N ALA A 77 -12.10 -0.75 -2.57
CA ALA A 77 -13.45 -1.25 -2.79
C ALA A 77 -13.75 -2.46 -1.87
N ALA A 78 -12.81 -3.39 -1.71
CA ALA A 78 -12.94 -4.52 -0.78
C ALA A 78 -13.01 -4.06 0.68
N GLY A 79 -12.29 -2.99 1.07
CA GLY A 79 -12.36 -2.38 2.39
C GLY A 79 -13.69 -1.66 2.65
N GLY A 80 -14.20 -0.93 1.66
CA GLY A 80 -15.52 -0.32 1.71
C GLY A 80 -16.66 -1.35 1.75
N ALA A 81 -16.52 -2.42 0.97
CA ALA A 81 -17.36 -3.61 1.03
C ALA A 81 -17.09 -4.44 2.31
N GLY A 82 -16.05 -4.11 3.08
CA GLY A 82 -15.64 -4.83 4.27
C GLY A 82 -16.68 -4.82 5.38
N ARG A 83 -17.59 -3.83 5.35
CA ARG A 83 -18.81 -3.82 6.17
C ARG A 83 -19.74 -5.00 5.89
N ALA A 84 -19.70 -5.57 4.69
CA ALA A 84 -20.40 -6.81 4.36
C ALA A 84 -19.80 -8.02 5.12
N PHE A 85 -18.52 -7.96 5.50
CA PHE A 85 -17.89 -9.01 6.30
C PHE A 85 -18.22 -8.91 7.79
N GLU A 86 -18.73 -7.79 8.31
CA GLU A 86 -19.09 -7.66 9.74
C GLU A 86 -20.09 -8.74 10.20
N ASN A 87 -20.96 -9.20 9.29
CA ASN A 87 -21.95 -10.24 9.56
C ASN A 87 -21.41 -11.67 9.42
N VAL A 88 -20.14 -11.85 9.04
CA VAL A 88 -19.50 -13.17 8.97
C VAL A 88 -19.03 -13.55 10.37
N LEU A 89 -19.73 -14.51 10.97
CA LEU A 89 -19.51 -14.95 12.33
C LEU A 89 -18.03 -15.36 12.56
N TYR A 90 -17.47 -14.91 13.69
CA TYR A 90 -16.09 -15.15 14.17
C TYR A 90 -14.94 -14.54 13.36
N ILE A 91 -14.98 -14.51 12.02
CA ILE A 91 -13.83 -14.10 11.20
C ILE A 91 -13.96 -12.70 10.58
N GLY A 92 -15.20 -12.19 10.47
CA GLY A 92 -15.51 -10.93 9.80
C GLY A 92 -14.70 -9.73 10.26
N PRO A 93 -14.69 -9.43 11.57
CA PRO A 93 -13.96 -8.27 12.11
C PRO A 93 -12.45 -8.32 11.85
N TYR A 94 -11.85 -9.52 11.89
CA TYR A 94 -10.42 -9.69 11.65
C TYR A 94 -10.06 -9.43 10.19
N LEU A 95 -10.85 -9.98 9.25
CA LEU A 95 -10.66 -9.74 7.82
C LEU A 95 -10.83 -8.26 7.47
N MET A 96 -11.83 -7.61 8.05
CA MET A 96 -12.04 -6.17 7.90
C MET A 96 -10.81 -5.37 8.36
N ASN A 97 -10.30 -5.66 9.55
CA ASN A 97 -9.12 -4.97 10.09
C ASN A 97 -7.88 -5.17 9.22
N ILE A 98 -7.63 -6.39 8.73
CA ILE A 98 -6.51 -6.67 7.81
C ILE A 98 -6.61 -5.78 6.57
N VAL A 99 -7.78 -5.74 5.92
CA VAL A 99 -7.97 -4.94 4.69
C VAL A 99 -7.78 -3.45 4.99
N ILE A 100 -8.28 -2.95 6.13
CA ILE A 100 -8.09 -1.56 6.56
C ILE A 100 -6.60 -1.24 6.74
N TYR A 101 -5.85 -2.05 7.48
CA TYR A 101 -4.42 -1.78 7.72
C TYR A 101 -3.58 -1.91 6.46
N ILE A 102 -3.88 -2.85 5.56
CA ILE A 102 -3.23 -2.90 4.24
C ILE A 102 -3.58 -1.64 3.45
N GLY A 103 -4.84 -1.18 3.50
CA GLY A 103 -5.28 0.09 2.91
C GLY A 103 -4.45 1.28 3.41
N VAL A 104 -4.27 1.40 4.73
CA VAL A 104 -3.45 2.46 5.35
C VAL A 104 -2.02 2.46 4.82
N LEU A 105 -1.44 1.29 4.56
CA LEU A 105 -0.11 1.16 3.97
C LEU A 105 -0.09 1.58 2.49
N VAL A 106 -1.03 1.11 1.67
CA VAL A 106 -0.92 1.26 0.21
C VAL A 106 -1.49 2.56 -0.33
N VAL A 107 -2.46 3.17 0.36
CA VAL A 107 -3.14 4.39 -0.10
C VAL A 107 -2.19 5.58 -0.26
N PRO A 108 -1.31 5.92 0.70
CA PRO A 108 -0.37 7.03 0.52
C PRO A 108 0.57 6.81 -0.67
N ALA A 109 0.99 5.57 -0.91
CA ALA A 109 1.81 5.23 -2.07
C ALA A 109 1.07 5.44 -3.39
N ALA A 110 -0.19 5.01 -3.44
CA ALA A 110 -1.06 5.15 -4.61
C ALA A 110 -1.35 6.60 -4.95
N VAL A 111 -1.60 7.45 -3.95
CA VAL A 111 -1.81 8.89 -4.17
C VAL A 111 -0.60 9.53 -4.84
N LEU A 112 0.59 9.24 -4.32
CA LEU A 112 1.86 9.73 -4.88
C LEU A 112 2.05 9.27 -6.33
N ILE A 113 1.83 7.99 -6.60
CA ILE A 113 2.00 7.42 -7.95
C ILE A 113 0.95 7.96 -8.93
N ALA A 114 -0.31 8.11 -8.50
CA ALA A 114 -1.37 8.70 -9.30
C ALA A 114 -1.06 10.16 -9.68
N LEU A 115 -0.53 10.95 -8.74
CA LEU A 115 -0.08 12.33 -9.04
C LEU A 115 1.01 12.36 -10.11
N LYS A 116 2.01 11.45 -10.03
CA LYS A 116 3.04 11.33 -11.07
C LYS A 116 2.44 10.94 -12.42
N ALA A 117 1.46 10.03 -12.45
CA ALA A 117 0.78 9.62 -13.68
C ALA A 117 0.02 10.79 -14.33
N ILE A 118 -0.75 11.56 -13.54
CA ILE A 118 -1.47 12.76 -14.00
C ILE A 118 -0.50 13.82 -14.55
N TRP A 119 0.62 14.03 -13.87
CA TRP A 119 1.64 14.98 -14.33
C TRP A 119 2.23 14.56 -15.68
N LYS A 120 2.54 13.28 -15.86
CA LYS A 120 3.03 12.74 -17.14
C LYS A 120 1.98 12.88 -18.24
N SER A 121 0.71 12.55 -17.97
CA SER A 121 -0.35 12.69 -18.99
C SER A 121 -0.53 14.14 -19.42
N ALA A 122 -0.42 15.10 -18.47
CA ALA A 122 -0.51 16.53 -18.78
C ALA A 122 0.67 17.04 -19.64
N GLN A 123 1.86 16.45 -19.51
CA GLN A 123 3.04 16.82 -20.31
C GLN A 123 3.05 16.20 -21.71
N THR A 124 2.23 15.18 -21.95
CA THR A 124 2.13 14.53 -23.25
C THR A 124 1.28 15.44 -24.14
N LYS A 125 1.93 16.40 -24.82
CA LYS A 125 1.27 17.24 -25.83
C LYS A 125 0.66 16.35 -26.90
N PHE A 126 -0.61 16.61 -27.24
CA PHE A 126 -1.23 16.12 -28.47
C PHE A 126 -0.39 16.51 -29.69
#